data_AF-A0A924VN20-F1
#
_entry.id   AF-A0A924VN20-F1
#
_cell.length_a   1.000
_cell.length_b   1.000
_cell.length_c   1.000
_cell.angle_alpha   90.00
_cell.angle_beta   90.00
_cell.angle_gamma   90.00
#
_symmetry.space_group_name_H-M   'P 1'
#
loop_
_entity.id
_entity.type
_entity.pdbx_description
1 polymer ?
#
loop_
_entity_poly.entity_id
_entity_poly.type
_entity_poly.pdbx_seq_one_letter_code
_entity_poly.pdbx_strand_id
1 'polypeptide(L)'
;DGRYRVSARLPVDELGELFEIDLDDDDVDSVGGLITKALGRLPLPGSVATHSGLILTAERTEGRRKRLSTVLVERDQALSDAQAAFRLPTFKEAKSKEAKAKEARSRETKSREAKSREDGD
;
A
#
# COMPACT_ATOMS: atom_id res chain seq x y z
N ASP A 1 -2.25 1.80 -8.89
CA ASP A 1 -2.67 0.44 -9.30
C ASP A 1 -2.50 -0.67 -8.27
N GLY A 2 -1.89 -0.46 -7.09
CA GLY A 2 -2.03 -1.37 -5.93
C GLY A 2 -1.60 -2.84 -6.12
N ARG A 3 -0.99 -3.15 -7.27
CA ARG A 3 -0.63 -4.47 -7.75
C ARG A 3 0.87 -4.54 -7.94
N TYR A 4 1.49 -5.61 -7.49
CA TYR A 4 2.93 -5.82 -7.61
C TYR A 4 3.21 -7.16 -8.29
N ARG A 5 4.13 -7.16 -9.25
CA ARG A 5 4.64 -8.38 -9.86
C ARG A 5 5.93 -8.75 -9.14
N VAL A 6 5.93 -9.89 -8.47
CA VAL A 6 7.05 -10.38 -7.65
C VAL A 6 7.57 -11.72 -8.16
N SER A 7 8.82 -12.03 -7.81
CA SER A 7 9.40 -13.35 -8.04
C SER A 7 8.72 -14.38 -7.16
N ALA A 8 8.49 -15.59 -7.65
CA ALA A 8 8.01 -16.70 -6.83
C ALA A 8 8.99 -17.09 -5.70
N ARG A 9 10.24 -16.61 -5.76
CA ARG A 9 11.26 -16.80 -4.74
C ARG A 9 11.32 -15.67 -3.71
N LEU A 10 10.50 -14.63 -3.87
CA LEU A 10 10.43 -13.55 -2.89
C LEU A 10 10.05 -14.16 -1.54
N PRO A 11 10.74 -13.80 -0.45
CA PRO A 11 10.35 -14.19 0.89
C PRO A 11 8.96 -13.68 1.27
N VAL A 12 8.25 -14.40 2.13
CA VAL A 12 6.87 -14.05 2.54
C VAL A 12 6.84 -12.81 3.43
N ASP A 13 7.82 -12.67 4.32
CA ASP A 13 8.07 -11.48 5.14
C ASP A 13 8.32 -10.23 4.28
N GLU A 14 9.20 -10.32 3.27
CA GLU A 14 9.44 -9.22 2.32
C GLU A 14 8.17 -8.86 1.52
N LEU A 15 7.32 -9.84 1.21
CA LEU A 15 6.01 -9.57 0.59
C LEU A 15 5.10 -8.81 1.56
N GLY A 16 5.07 -9.19 2.84
CA GLY A 16 4.32 -8.50 3.88
C GLY A 16 4.70 -7.03 4.00
N GLU A 17 6.01 -6.75 4.04
CA GLU A 17 6.55 -5.39 4.08
C GLU A 17 6.07 -4.55 2.89
N LEU A 18 6.09 -5.11 1.67
CA LEU A 18 5.65 -4.42 0.46
C LEU A 18 4.17 -3.99 0.52
N PHE A 19 3.35 -4.79 1.20
CA PHE A 19 1.92 -4.53 1.35
C PHE A 19 1.56 -3.84 2.68
N GLU A 20 2.53 -3.55 3.54
CA GLU A 20 2.35 -3.01 4.89
C GLU A 20 1.41 -3.89 5.73
N ILE A 21 1.58 -5.21 5.66
CA ILE A 21 0.81 -6.20 6.43
C ILE A 21 1.75 -7.17 7.16
N ASP A 22 1.29 -7.70 8.28
CA ASP A 22 1.97 -8.81 8.97
C ASP A 22 1.65 -10.10 8.20
N LEU A 23 2.62 -10.59 7.43
CA LEU A 23 2.47 -11.74 6.56
C LEU A 23 3.60 -12.72 6.88
N ASP A 24 3.23 -13.85 7.46
CA ASP A 24 4.13 -14.94 7.80
C ASP A 24 3.39 -16.27 7.69
N ASP A 25 4.12 -17.37 7.43
CA ASP A 25 3.55 -18.71 7.37
C ASP A 25 4.59 -19.76 7.79
N ASP A 26 4.25 -20.54 8.82
CA ASP A 26 5.14 -21.53 9.45
C ASP A 26 5.65 -22.64 8.50
N ASP A 27 4.94 -22.91 7.41
CA ASP A 27 5.26 -24.02 6.49
C ASP A 27 5.93 -23.54 5.19
N VAL A 28 5.89 -22.24 4.88
CA VAL A 28 6.36 -21.70 3.60
C VAL A 28 7.07 -20.36 3.73
N ASP A 29 8.32 -20.33 3.28
CA ASP A 29 9.14 -19.12 3.34
C ASP A 29 9.03 -18.21 2.11
N SER A 30 8.34 -18.65 1.05
CA SER A 30 8.32 -17.92 -0.24
C SER A 30 6.93 -17.76 -0.84
N VAL A 31 6.75 -16.71 -1.65
CA VAL A 31 5.48 -16.44 -2.36
C VAL A 31 5.03 -17.61 -3.23
N GLY A 32 5.97 -18.32 -3.87
CA GLY A 32 5.68 -19.52 -4.65
C GLY A 32 5.21 -20.70 -3.81
N GLY A 33 5.77 -20.85 -2.60
CA GLY A 33 5.27 -21.80 -1.60
C GLY A 33 3.87 -21.42 -1.12
N LEU A 34 3.66 -20.15 -0.81
CA LEU A 34 2.40 -19.59 -0.31
C LEU A 34 1.22 -19.86 -1.24
N ILE A 35 1.35 -19.55 -2.54
CA ILE A 35 0.30 -19.83 -3.52
C ILE A 35 0.07 -21.34 -3.71
N THR A 36 1.13 -22.15 -3.62
CA THR A 36 1.01 -23.62 -3.74
C THR A 36 0.26 -24.21 -2.54
N LYS A 37 0.59 -23.75 -1.33
CA LYS A 37 -0.08 -24.11 -0.08
C LYS A 37 -1.55 -23.70 -0.13
N ALA A 38 -1.83 -22.44 -0.49
CA ALA A 38 -3.19 -21.91 -0.56
C ALA A 38 -4.07 -22.63 -1.60
N LEU A 39 -3.49 -23.09 -2.72
CA LEU A 39 -4.22 -23.87 -3.74
C LEU A 39 -4.34 -25.36 -3.40
N GLY A 40 -3.49 -25.90 -2.51
CA GLY A 40 -3.36 -27.33 -2.25
C GLY A 40 -2.84 -28.16 -3.43
N ARG A 41 -2.34 -27.49 -4.49
CA ARG A 41 -1.84 -28.11 -5.73
C ARG A 41 -0.85 -27.19 -6.43
N LEU A 42 -0.09 -27.74 -7.38
CA LEU A 42 0.84 -26.95 -8.19
C LEU A 42 0.07 -25.89 -9.01
N PRO A 43 0.36 -24.58 -8.84
CA PRO A 43 -0.29 -23.52 -9.61
C PRO A 43 -0.01 -23.65 -11.10
N LEU A 44 -1.06 -23.50 -11.91
CA LEU A 44 -0.96 -23.27 -13.34
C LEU A 44 -0.99 -21.76 -13.63
N PRO A 45 -0.44 -21.29 -14.76
CA PRO A 45 -0.65 -19.91 -15.21
C PRO A 45 -2.14 -19.54 -15.20
N GLY A 46 -2.46 -18.41 -14.58
CA GLY A 46 -3.83 -17.93 -14.33
C GLY A 46 -4.49 -18.47 -13.07
N SER A 47 -3.84 -19.35 -12.29
CA SER A 47 -4.37 -19.78 -11.00
C SER A 47 -4.37 -18.62 -10.02
N VAL A 48 -5.47 -18.47 -9.29
CA VAL A 48 -5.66 -17.41 -8.29
C VAL A 48 -5.88 -18.05 -6.93
N ALA A 49 -5.21 -17.53 -5.91
CA ALA A 49 -5.41 -17.89 -4.52
C ALA A 49 -5.54 -16.62 -3.67
N THR A 50 -6.19 -16.74 -2.52
CA THR A 50 -6.32 -15.63 -1.56
C THR A 50 -5.68 -16.04 -0.24
N HIS A 51 -4.86 -15.16 0.32
CA HIS A 51 -4.22 -15.37 1.61
C HIS A 51 -3.98 -14.03 2.31
N SER A 52 -4.39 -13.92 3.58
CA SER A 52 -4.18 -12.71 4.42
C SER A 52 -4.61 -11.39 3.77
N GLY A 53 -5.74 -11.40 3.05
CA GLY A 53 -6.26 -10.22 2.34
C GLY A 53 -5.52 -9.85 1.04
N LEU A 54 -4.58 -10.69 0.60
CA LEU A 54 -3.93 -10.60 -0.70
C LEU A 54 -4.51 -11.61 -1.68
N ILE A 55 -4.59 -11.21 -2.94
CA ILE A 55 -4.93 -12.04 -4.09
C ILE A 55 -3.64 -12.32 -4.85
N LEU A 56 -3.28 -13.60 -4.93
CA LEU A 56 -2.07 -14.14 -5.53
C LEU A 56 -2.42 -14.79 -6.87
N THR A 57 -1.96 -14.22 -7.98
CA THR A 57 -2.19 -14.75 -9.33
C THR A 57 -0.89 -15.29 -9.91
N ALA A 58 -0.86 -16.59 -10.23
CA ALA A 58 0.25 -17.20 -10.93
C ALA A 58 0.33 -16.71 -12.37
N GLU A 59 1.37 -15.96 -12.75
CA GLU A 59 1.46 -15.42 -14.12
C GLU A 59 2.28 -16.33 -15.04
N ARG A 60 3.55 -16.55 -14.70
CA ARG A 60 4.50 -17.24 -15.56
C ARG A 60 5.06 -18.45 -14.87
N THR A 61 5.10 -19.55 -15.60
CA THR A 61 5.84 -20.75 -15.24
C THR A 61 6.99 -20.94 -16.22
N GLU A 62 8.20 -21.20 -15.74
CA GLU A 62 9.40 -21.38 -16.55
C GLU A 62 9.99 -22.79 -16.45
N GLY A 63 10.71 -23.15 -17.52
CA GLY A 63 11.50 -24.38 -17.63
C GLY A 63 10.69 -25.64 -17.90
N ARG A 64 11.42 -26.76 -18.13
CA ARG A 64 10.83 -28.09 -18.42
C ARG A 64 9.94 -28.63 -17.30
N ARG A 65 10.10 -28.13 -16.07
CA ARG A 65 9.38 -28.56 -14.86
C ARG A 65 8.19 -27.66 -14.50
N LYS A 66 7.81 -26.71 -15.36
CA LYS A 66 6.68 -25.78 -15.13
C LYS A 66 6.76 -25.11 -13.75
N ARG A 67 7.94 -24.64 -13.35
CA ARG A 67 8.10 -23.97 -12.04
C ARG A 67 7.58 -22.55 -12.13
N LEU A 68 6.80 -22.13 -11.15
CA LEU A 68 6.33 -20.75 -11.06
C LEU A 68 7.53 -19.78 -10.99
N SER A 69 7.55 -18.77 -11.85
CA SER A 69 8.60 -17.76 -11.89
C SER A 69 8.12 -16.41 -11.36
N THR A 70 6.93 -15.97 -11.76
CA THR A 70 6.35 -14.70 -11.31
C THR A 70 4.92 -14.85 -10.80
N VAL A 71 4.60 -14.04 -9.80
CA VAL A 71 3.28 -13.93 -9.19
C VAL A 71 2.86 -12.47 -9.22
N LEU A 72 1.64 -12.22 -9.71
CA LEU A 72 0.99 -10.93 -9.55
C LEU A 72 0.23 -10.93 -8.23
N VAL A 73 0.54 -9.97 -7.37
CA VAL A 73 -0.05 -9.84 -6.05
C VAL A 73 -0.82 -8.54 -5.97
N GLU A 74 -2.03 -8.60 -5.43
CA GLU A 74 -2.88 -7.44 -5.25
C GLU A 74 -3.62 -7.50 -3.91
N ARG A 75 -4.03 -6.36 -3.39
CA ARG A 75 -4.89 -6.31 -2.20
C ARG A 75 -6.32 -6.64 -2.61
N ASP A 76 -7.01 -7.43 -1.79
CA ASP A 76 -8.47 -7.55 -1.91
C ASP A 76 -9.13 -6.20 -1.58
N GLN A 77 -10.33 -5.99 -2.07
CA GLN A 77 -11.11 -4.77 -1.92
C GLN A 77 -11.24 -4.37 -0.44
N ALA A 78 -11.48 -5.35 0.44
CA ALA A 78 -11.59 -5.11 1.88
C ALA A 78 -10.30 -4.55 2.50
N LEU A 79 -9.13 -5.08 2.10
CA LEU A 79 -7.83 -4.62 2.59
C LEU A 79 -7.47 -3.24 2.02
N SER A 80 -7.79 -3.02 0.74
CA SER A 80 -7.62 -1.71 0.10
C SER A 80 -8.46 -0.62 0.77
N ASP A 81 -9.73 -0.90 1.06
CA ASP A 81 -10.65 0.06 1.68
C ASP A 81 -10.22 0.40 3.12
N ALA A 82 -9.80 -0.61 3.90
CA ALA A 82 -9.26 -0.40 5.24
C ALA A 82 -8.03 0.50 5.22
N GLN A 83 -7.04 0.22 4.37
CA GLN A 83 -5.83 1.05 4.28
C GLN A 83 -6.12 2.47 3.77
N ALA A 84 -7.05 2.63 2.82
CA ALA A 84 -7.48 3.94 2.37
C ALA A 84 -8.14 4.75 3.50
N ALA A 85 -8.94 4.10 4.36
CA ALA A 85 -9.52 4.74 5.53
C ALA A 85 -8.47 5.18 6.56
N PHE A 86 -7.41 4.39 6.77
CA PHE A 86 -6.30 4.75 7.67
C PHE A 86 -5.36 5.84 7.12
N ARG A 87 -5.17 5.92 5.78
CA ARG A 87 -4.25 6.87 5.15
C ARG A 87 -4.86 8.27 4.94
N LEU A 88 -6.17 8.43 5.12
CA LEU A 88 -6.80 9.75 5.11
C LEU A 88 -6.49 10.48 6.42
N PRO A 89 -6.02 11.75 6.38
CA PRO A 89 -6.02 12.56 7.59
C PRO A 89 -7.46 12.63 8.05
N THR A 90 -7.70 12.26 9.31
CA THR A 90 -9.04 12.37 9.90
C THR A 90 -9.58 13.76 9.61
N PHE A 91 -10.88 13.89 9.37
CA PHE A 91 -11.53 15.16 9.04
C PHE A 91 -11.18 16.31 10.03
N LYS A 92 -10.77 15.92 11.25
CA LYS A 92 -10.24 16.77 12.32
C LYS A 92 -8.87 17.42 12.00
N GLU A 93 -7.96 16.71 11.33
CA GLU A 93 -6.67 17.25 10.86
C GLU A 93 -6.82 18.18 9.66
N ALA A 94 -7.74 17.87 8.73
CA ALA A 94 -8.04 18.73 7.59
C ALA A 94 -8.60 20.10 8.05
N LYS A 95 -9.55 20.10 9.00
CA LYS A 95 -10.07 21.32 9.65
C LYS A 95 -8.98 22.13 10.37
N SER A 96 -8.02 21.46 10.99
CA SER A 96 -6.94 22.11 11.75
C SER A 96 -5.91 22.78 10.85
N LYS A 97 -5.59 22.18 9.69
CA LYS A 97 -4.73 22.82 8.66
C LYS A 97 -5.42 24.03 8.03
N GLU A 98 -6.72 23.95 7.77
CA GLU A 98 -7.50 25.08 7.22
C GLU A 98 -7.61 26.25 8.21
N ALA A 99 -7.80 25.96 9.50
CA ALA A 99 -7.80 26.96 10.56
C ALA A 99 -6.41 27.65 10.70
N LYS A 100 -5.31 26.88 10.69
CA LYS A 100 -3.95 27.45 10.71
C LYS A 100 -3.62 28.28 9.47
N ALA A 101 -4.09 27.86 8.28
CA ALA A 101 -3.89 28.63 7.05
C ALA A 101 -4.65 29.96 7.06
N LYS A 102 -5.85 30.00 7.67
CA LYS A 102 -6.64 31.24 7.84
C LYS A 102 -5.99 32.21 8.82
N GLU A 103 -5.42 31.71 9.91
CA GLU A 103 -4.77 32.54 10.93
C GLU A 103 -3.45 33.16 10.42
N ALA A 104 -2.68 32.42 9.62
CA ALA A 104 -1.46 32.93 8.98
C ALA A 104 -1.76 34.10 8.02
N ARG A 105 -2.82 34.00 7.20
CA ARG A 105 -3.23 35.08 6.29
C ARG A 105 -3.71 36.34 7.01
N SER A 106 -4.35 36.20 8.18
CA SER A 106 -4.81 37.35 8.97
C SER A 106 -3.68 38.13 9.63
N ARG A 107 -2.53 37.50 9.91
CA ARG A 107 -1.36 38.17 10.51
C ARG A 107 -0.57 38.97 9.47
N GLU A 108 -0.58 38.54 8.22
CA GLU A 108 0.12 39.21 7.11
C GLU A 108 -0.59 40.50 6.63
N THR A 109 -1.93 40.54 6.66
CA THR A 109 -2.68 41.75 6.33
C THR A 109 -2.55 42.83 7.42
N LYS A 110 -2.49 42.42 8.70
CA LYS A 110 -2.40 43.35 9.83
C LYS A 110 -1.01 43.99 9.99
N SER A 111 0.04 43.29 9.55
CA SER A 111 1.42 43.80 9.58
C SER A 111 1.74 44.72 8.40
N ARG A 112 1.05 44.60 7.26
CA ARG A 112 1.12 45.57 6.16
C ARG A 112 0.46 46.91 6.50
N GLU A 113 -0.64 46.91 7.24
CA GLU A 113 -1.36 48.15 7.61
C GLU A 113 -0.70 48.95 8.75
N ALA A 114 0.12 48.30 9.58
CA ALA A 114 0.90 48.98 10.62
C ALA A 114 2.13 49.70 10.05
N LYS A 115 2.78 49.12 9.03
CA LYS A 115 4.02 49.66 8.46
C LYS A 115 3.80 50.90 7.57
N SER A 116 2.60 51.09 7.03
CA SER A 116 2.26 52.28 6.21
C SER A 116 2.05 53.58 7.00
N ARG A 117 2.12 53.54 8.34
CA ARG A 117 1.95 54.71 9.22
C ARG A 117 3.27 55.29 9.74
N GLU A 118 4.41 54.62 9.55
CA GLU A 118 5.73 55.06 10.06
C GLU A 118 6.59 55.78 9.01
N ASP A 119 6.34 55.62 7.71
CA ASP A 119 7.10 56.31 6.63
C ASP A 119 6.51 57.68 6.24
N GLY A 120 5.63 58.25 7.07
CA GLY A 120 4.88 59.47 6.79
C GLY A 120 5.00 60.53 7.89
N ASP A 121 6.21 60.95 8.22
CA ASP A 121 6.55 62.28 8.77
C ASP A 121 7.99 62.66 8.40
#